data_AF-A0A2V7KGU6-F1
#
_entry.id   AF-A0A2V7KGU6-F1
#
_cell.length_a   1.000
_cell.length_b   1.000
_cell.length_c   1.000
_cell.angle_alpha   90.00
_cell.angle_beta   90.00
_cell.angle_gamma   90.00
#
_symmetry.space_group_name_H-M   'P 1'
#
loop_
_entity.id
_entity.type
_entity.pdbx_description
1 polymer ?
#
loop_
_entity_poly.entity_id
_entity_poly.type
_entity_poly.pdbx_seq_one_letter_code
_entity_poly.pdbx_strand_id
1 'polypeptide(L)' 'MHLNTDEIELWTQGLLPAARAMHLADCSLCRVEAERERKVILELVQLPKFAPSAGFADRVMAQVKVPTPSG' A
#
# COMPACT_ATOMS: atom_id res chain seq x y z
N MET A 1 7.46 -24.96 8.84
CA MET A 1 6.69 -23.79 9.32
C MET A 1 6.58 -22.81 8.16
N HIS A 2 5.37 -22.37 7.82
CA HIS A 2 5.10 -21.46 6.70
C HIS A 2 5.06 -19.99 7.13
N LEU A 3 5.04 -19.07 6.17
CA LEU A 3 4.67 -17.67 6.41
C LEU A 3 3.16 -17.58 6.67
N ASN A 4 2.76 -16.75 7.63
CA ASN A 4 1.37 -16.35 7.77
C ASN A 4 1.03 -15.17 6.81
N THR A 5 -0.24 -14.75 6.80
CA THR A 5 -0.72 -13.66 5.94
C THR A 5 0.03 -12.36 6.18
N ASP A 6 0.18 -11.93 7.43
CA ASP A 6 0.85 -10.68 7.78
C ASP A 6 2.32 -10.69 7.33
N GLU A 7 3.00 -11.82 7.43
CA GLU A 7 4.38 -12.00 6.95
C GLU A 7 4.48 -11.92 5.42
N ILE A 8 3.47 -12.45 4.70
CA ILE A 8 3.39 -12.33 3.24
C ILE A 8 3.15 -10.86 2.85
N GLU A 9 2.30 -10.15 3.57
CA GLU A 9 2.04 -8.73 3.36
C GLU A 9 3.29 -7.87 3.65
N LEU A 10 4.01 -8.16 4.74
CA LEU A 10 5.29 -7.52 5.02
C LEU A 10 6.31 -7.77 3.90
N TRP A 11 6.31 -8.97 3.30
CA TRP A 11 7.21 -9.26 2.18
C TRP A 11 6.86 -8.42 0.94
N THR A 12 5.58 -8.28 0.60
CA THR A 12 5.17 -7.47 -0.57
C THR A 12 5.46 -5.99 -0.39
N GLN A 13 5.45 -5.49 0.85
CA GLN A 13 5.83 -4.12 1.20
C GLN A 13 7.36 -3.92 1.32
N GLY A 14 8.16 -4.99 1.22
CA GLY A 14 9.61 -4.94 1.41
C GLY A 14 10.06 -4.75 2.86
N LEU A 15 9.18 -5.07 3.82
CA LEU A 15 9.39 -4.88 5.27
C LEU A 15 9.66 -6.20 6.02
N LEU A 16 9.51 -7.36 5.38
CA LEU A 16 9.79 -8.65 6.01
C LEU A 16 11.31 -8.81 6.25
N PRO A 17 11.75 -9.20 7.47
CA PRO A 17 13.16 -9.45 7.74
C PRO A 17 13.78 -10.47 6.78
N ALA A 18 15.00 -10.20 6.31
CA ALA A 18 15.68 -11.02 5.28
C ALA A 18 15.77 -12.51 5.65
N ALA A 19 16.10 -12.83 6.90
CA ALA A 19 16.17 -14.21 7.39
C ALA A 19 14.83 -14.95 7.23
N ARG A 20 13.70 -14.24 7.37
CA ARG A 20 12.37 -14.81 7.17
C ARG A 20 12.01 -14.88 5.69
N ALA A 21 12.38 -13.87 4.90
CA ALA A 21 12.16 -13.83 3.46
C ALA A 21 12.90 -14.97 2.71
N MET A 22 14.05 -15.43 3.23
CA MET A 22 14.79 -16.58 2.68
C MET A 22 13.93 -17.84 2.55
N HIS A 23 12.89 -18.00 3.39
CA HIS A 23 11.96 -19.13 3.31
C HIS A 23 11.31 -19.28 1.92
N LEU A 24 11.10 -18.19 1.19
CA LEU A 24 10.49 -18.22 -0.15
C LEU A 24 11.37 -18.90 -1.20
N ALA A 25 12.67 -19.03 -0.96
CA ALA A 25 13.57 -19.78 -1.82
C ALA A 25 13.32 -21.30 -1.72
N ASP A 26 12.97 -21.78 -0.52
CA ASP A 26 12.88 -23.20 -0.21
C ASP A 26 11.43 -23.73 -0.16
N CYS A 27 10.43 -22.85 -0.11
CA CYS A 27 9.02 -23.24 0.02
C CYS A 27 8.18 -22.77 -1.16
N SER A 28 7.85 -23.70 -2.06
CA SER A 28 7.00 -23.42 -3.23
C SER A 28 5.60 -22.93 -2.84
N LEU A 29 5.02 -23.43 -1.75
CA LEU A 29 3.69 -23.02 -1.27
C LEU A 29 3.69 -21.54 -0.88
N CYS A 30 4.62 -21.11 -0.02
CA CYS A 30 4.72 -19.71 0.38
C CYS A 30 5.08 -18.80 -0.80
N ARG A 31 5.89 -19.27 -1.75
CA ARG A 31 6.19 -18.52 -2.96
C ARG A 31 4.96 -18.26 -3.83
N VAL A 32 4.09 -19.26 -4.01
CA VAL A 32 2.84 -19.10 -4.78
C VAL A 32 1.91 -18.07 -4.13
N GLU A 33 1.74 -18.14 -2.81
CA GLU A 33 0.90 -17.18 -2.08
C GLU A 33 1.49 -15.75 -2.14
N ALA A 34 2.80 -15.62 -1.96
CA ALA A 34 3.50 -14.33 -2.07
C ALA A 34 3.40 -13.72 -3.49
N GLU A 35 3.54 -14.54 -4.54
CA GLU A 35 3.36 -14.09 -5.92
C GLU A 35 1.92 -13.65 -6.21
N ARG A 36 0.92 -14.34 -5.66
CA ARG A 36 -0.50 -13.96 -5.76
C ARG A 36 -0.73 -12.58 -5.12
N GLU A 37 -0.23 -12.36 -3.91
CA GLU A 37 -0.36 -11.09 -3.20
C GLU A 37 0.31 -9.95 -3.97
N ARG A 38 1.56 -10.17 -4.42
CA ARG A 38 2.30 -9.19 -5.22
C ARG A 38 1.58 -8.81 -6.51
N LYS A 39 0.93 -9.77 -7.18
CA LYS A 39 0.16 -9.51 -8.40
C LYS A 39 -0.98 -8.53 -8.14
N VAL A 40 -1.75 -8.73 -7.07
CA VAL A 40 -2.85 -7.82 -6.71
C VAL A 40 -2.32 -6.41 -6.45
N ILE A 41 -1.25 -6.27 -5.69
CA ILE A 41 -0.63 -4.97 -5.41
C ILE A 41 -0.18 -4.27 -6.70
N LEU A 42 0.45 -5.01 -7.62
CA LEU A 42 0.87 -4.46 -8.90
C LEU A 42 -0.32 -3.97 -9.73
N GLU A 43 -1.42 -4.71 -9.76
CA GLU A 43 -2.65 -4.29 -10.44
C GLU A 43 -3.26 -3.03 -9.81
N LEU A 44 -3.28 -2.93 -8.48
CA LEU A 44 -3.75 -1.75 -7.75
C LEU A 44 -2.88 -0.50 -8.04
N VAL A 45 -1.56 -0.66 -8.13
CA VAL A 45 -0.63 0.45 -8.41
C VAL A 45 -0.81 0.98 -9.84
N GLN A 46 -1.29 0.17 -10.78
CA GLN A 46 -1.58 0.62 -12.14
C GLN A 46 -2.91 1.40 -12.26
N LEU A 47 -3.75 1.42 -11.22
CA LEU A 47 -5.01 2.14 -11.28
C LEU A 47 -4.76 3.65 -11.47
N PRO A 48 -5.53 4.31 -12.36
CA PRO A 48 -5.45 5.76 -12.51
C PRO A 48 -5.63 6.45 -11.16
N LYS A 49 -4.73 7.36 -10.82
CA LYS A 49 -4.92 8.21 -9.65
C LYS A 49 -6.19 9.03 -9.86
N PHE A 50 -7.13 8.89 -8.94
CA PHE A 50 -8.32 9.71 -8.94
C PHE A 50 -7.92 11.15 -8.60
N ALA A 51 -8.03 12.05 -9.59
CA ALA A 51 -7.88 13.47 -9.38
C ALA A 51 -9.25 14.10 -9.14
N PRO A 52 -9.40 14.99 -8.15
CA PRO A 52 -10.63 15.75 -8.00
C PRO A 52 -10.95 16.58 -9.25
N SER A 53 -12.23 16.83 -9.50
CA SER A 53 -12.65 17.69 -10.61
C SER A 53 -12.10 19.12 -10.47
N ALA A 54 -11.98 19.82 -11.60
CA ALA A 54 -11.55 21.22 -11.62
C ALA A 54 -12.36 22.07 -10.61
N GLY A 55 -11.67 23.01 -9.95
CA GLY A 55 -12.24 23.86 -8.90
C GLY A 55 -12.52 23.15 -7.56
N PHE A 56 -12.10 21.89 -7.38
CA PHE A 56 -12.27 21.19 -6.11
C PHE A 56 -11.61 21.94 -4.94
N ALA A 57 -10.36 22.38 -5.10
CA ALA A 57 -9.63 23.11 -4.05
C ALA A 57 -10.38 24.39 -3.65
N ASP A 58 -10.90 25.15 -4.62
CA ASP A 58 -11.66 26.38 -4.36
C ASP A 58 -12.94 26.10 -3.55
N ARG A 59 -13.68 25.04 -3.92
CA ARG A 59 -14.90 24.63 -3.20
C ARG A 59 -14.61 24.14 -1.78
N VAL A 60 -13.45 23.51 -1.56
CA VAL A 60 -12.99 23.14 -0.22
C VAL A 60 -12.67 24.40 0.58
N MET A 61 -11.84 25.29 0.04
CA MET A 61 -11.40 26.50 0.73
C MET A 61 -12.55 27.45 1.05
N ALA A 62 -13.59 27.51 0.21
CA ALA A 62 -14.81 28.28 0.49
C ALA A 62 -15.55 27.85 1.77
N GLN A 63 -15.33 26.61 2.25
CA GLN A 63 -15.96 26.08 3.46
C GLN A 63 -15.03 26.10 4.68
N VAL A 64 -13.73 26.30 4.48
CA VAL A 64 -12.75 26.33 5.58
C VAL A 64 -12.89 27.65 6.33
N LYS A 65 -13.24 27.57 7.62
CA LYS A 65 -13.19 28.73 8.53
C LYS A 65 -11.74 28.95 8.95
N VAL A 66 -11.10 29.99 8.41
CA VAL A 66 -9.73 30.36 8.80
C VAL A 66 -9.80 31.30 10.02
N PRO A 67 -9.21 30.94 11.17
CA PRO A 67 -9.10 31.85 12.31
C PRO A 67 -8.19 33.03 11.95
N THR A 68 -8.58 34.26 12.34
CA THR A 68 -7.68 35.41 12.25
C THR A 68 -6.52 35.25 13.24
N PRO A 69 -5.27 35.53 12.84
CA PRO A 69 -4.14 35.51 13.77
C PRO A 69 -4.39 36.51 14.91
N SER A 70 -4.20 36.06 16.15
CA SER A 70 -4.16 36.95 17.31
C SER A 70 -2.86 37.77 17.23
N GLY A 71 -3.00 39.07 16.99
CA GLY A 71 -1.89 40.04 17.05
C GLY A 71 -1.37 40.24 18.47
#